data_AF-A0A3B0UNQ6-F1
#
_entry.id   AF-A0A3B0UNQ6-F1
#
_cell.length_a   1.000
_cell.length_b   1.000
_cell.length_c   1.000
_cell.angle_alpha   90.00
_cell.angle_beta   90.00
_cell.angle_gamma   90.00
#
_symmetry.space_group_name_H-M   'P 1'
#
loop_
_entity.id
_entity.type
_entity.pdbx_description
1 polymer ?
#
loop_
_entity_poly.entity_id
_entity_poly.type
_entity_poly.pdbx_seq_one_letter_code
_entity_poly.pdbx_strand_id
1 'polypeptide(L)'
;MIKFKKFKKRFNDSPGQALVEFALIITVVLMMIFLIIESGRIFWAWTTVQQAAREGARYAITGGFEPTCNTIDIPKYADLCSSNELRRPSSVIGVTHVALSGLPLNDAVDSIFEDEYYYNIEVFGVDQDGQLRGSGLQPPYGPDPYAGAPEKPIVVRVTYRVPIITPFFSPILPSIPVMGQTTLNNEQFGQLGGTGQSAGVPPPIPALPTPGPTPTDTPTPTPGPTSTSTSTQTPSLTPVPPACPVLYTSSLVVATGFASVTGNWDAGGGSSHTVTFYDITAGDDPEVNPGGTLVVLGTLTMVPDTGGAACPGVGDTFTNPLSPLLIGGNTIRATSTDGSTTTAIVQGGTDTPTPTPTSTTTP
;
A
#
# COMPACT_ATOMS: atom_id res chain seq x y z
N MET A 1 9.98 24.16 -93.02
CA MET A 1 10.91 23.44 -92.12
C MET A 1 10.47 23.71 -90.69
N ILE A 2 9.74 22.80 -90.04
CA ILE A 2 9.19 23.00 -88.69
C ILE A 2 9.94 22.05 -87.74
N LYS A 3 10.72 22.62 -86.81
CA LYS A 3 11.47 21.86 -85.79
C LYS A 3 10.56 21.59 -84.59
N PHE A 4 10.18 20.34 -84.37
CA PHE A 4 9.57 19.91 -83.11
C PHE A 4 10.64 19.83 -82.00
N LYS A 5 10.48 20.65 -80.96
CA LYS A 5 11.30 20.63 -79.75
C LYS A 5 10.86 19.44 -78.89
N LYS A 6 11.68 18.39 -78.83
CA LYS A 6 11.45 17.25 -77.92
C LYS A 6 11.53 17.74 -76.47
N PHE A 7 10.39 17.79 -75.79
CA PHE A 7 10.34 17.91 -74.33
C PHE A 7 10.80 16.58 -73.72
N LYS A 8 12.00 16.56 -73.15
CA LYS A 8 12.54 15.42 -72.42
C LYS A 8 11.89 15.42 -71.03
N LYS A 9 10.86 14.60 -70.86
CA LYS A 9 10.17 14.41 -69.57
C LYS A 9 11.13 13.69 -68.62
N ARG A 10 11.71 14.40 -67.65
CA ARG A 10 12.46 13.81 -66.53
C ARG A 10 11.43 13.30 -65.52
N PHE A 11 11.10 12.03 -65.61
CA PHE A 11 10.54 11.30 -64.46
C PHE A 11 11.71 10.69 -63.71
N ASN A 12 12.14 11.39 -62.67
CA ASN A 12 13.11 10.88 -61.71
C ASN A 12 12.39 10.73 -60.37
N ASP A 13 11.32 9.94 -60.38
CA ASP A 13 10.64 9.51 -59.18
C ASP A 13 11.37 8.26 -58.71
N SER A 14 12.06 8.34 -57.57
CA SER A 14 12.76 7.21 -56.97
C SER A 14 11.72 6.28 -56.32
N PRO A 15 11.39 5.12 -56.92
CA PRO A 15 10.25 4.29 -56.48
C PRO A 15 10.44 3.63 -55.11
N GLY A 16 11.62 3.77 -54.50
CA GLY A 16 11.95 3.20 -53.18
C GLY A 16 11.91 4.19 -52.02
N GLN A 17 11.90 5.51 -52.25
CA GLN A 17 11.97 6.50 -51.17
C GLN A 17 10.71 6.46 -50.29
N ALA A 18 9.53 6.40 -50.90
CA ALA A 18 8.26 6.31 -50.18
C ALA A 18 8.14 5.04 -49.33
N LEU A 19 8.76 3.93 -49.76
CA LEU A 19 8.75 2.67 -49.00
C LEU A 19 9.58 2.79 -47.72
N VAL A 20 10.75 3.45 -47.78
CA VAL A 20 11.61 3.68 -46.61
C VAL A 20 10.97 4.65 -45.62
N GLU A 21 10.38 5.74 -46.11
CA GLU A 21 9.67 6.70 -45.26
C GLU A 21 8.48 6.03 -44.55
N PHE A 22 7.71 5.20 -45.25
CA PHE A 22 6.63 4.42 -44.66
C PHE A 22 7.14 3.43 -43.61
N ALA A 23 8.23 2.71 -43.89
CA ALA A 23 8.82 1.73 -42.98
C ALA A 23 9.30 2.38 -41.66
N LEU A 24 9.84 3.60 -41.70
CA LEU A 24 10.26 4.30 -40.48
C LEU A 24 9.07 4.79 -39.66
N ILE A 25 8.03 5.34 -40.31
CA ILE A 25 6.84 5.84 -39.61
C ILE A 25 6.08 4.68 -38.97
N ILE A 26 5.87 3.56 -39.67
CA ILE A 26 5.13 2.43 -39.13
C ILE A 26 5.83 1.83 -37.91
N THR A 27 7.18 1.75 -37.89
CA THR A 27 7.92 1.27 -36.72
C THR A 27 7.69 2.17 -35.50
N VAL A 28 7.78 3.49 -35.66
CA VAL A 28 7.56 4.44 -34.56
C VAL A 28 6.11 4.41 -34.08
N VAL A 29 5.14 4.36 -35.00
CA VAL A 29 3.71 4.29 -34.67
C VAL A 29 3.37 2.98 -33.96
N LEU A 30 3.91 1.84 -34.40
CA LEU A 30 3.72 0.55 -33.73
C LEU A 30 4.31 0.57 -32.32
N MET A 31 5.50 1.15 -32.13
CA MET A 31 6.10 1.30 -30.80
C MET A 31 5.17 2.12 -29.88
N MET A 32 4.61 3.22 -30.37
CA MET A 32 3.68 4.06 -29.61
C MET A 32 2.39 3.30 -29.24
N ILE A 33 1.80 2.56 -30.19
CA ILE A 33 0.58 1.78 -29.94
C ILE A 33 0.84 0.67 -28.90
N PHE A 34 1.95 -0.05 -29.02
CA PHE A 34 2.31 -1.09 -28.04
C PHE A 34 2.52 -0.52 -26.64
N LEU A 35 3.16 0.65 -26.51
CA LEU A 35 3.31 1.33 -25.22
C LEU A 35 1.95 1.68 -24.60
N ILE A 36 1.02 2.21 -25.39
CA ILE A 36 -0.33 2.56 -24.92
C ILE A 36 -1.09 1.31 -24.46
N ILE A 37 -1.04 0.23 -25.25
CA ILE A 37 -1.70 -1.04 -24.91
C ILE A 37 -1.13 -1.63 -23.61
N GLU A 38 0.20 -1.66 -23.47
CA GLU A 38 0.85 -2.22 -22.27
C GLU A 38 0.53 -1.40 -21.03
N SER A 39 0.60 -0.06 -21.13
CA SER A 39 0.26 0.85 -20.04
C SER A 39 -1.20 0.69 -19.59
N GLY A 40 -2.12 0.53 -20.55
CA GLY A 40 -3.54 0.30 -20.25
C GLY A 40 -3.78 -1.02 -19.50
N ARG A 41 -3.09 -2.09 -19.89
CA ARG A 41 -3.18 -3.40 -19.22
C ARG A 41 -2.64 -3.37 -17.80
N ILE A 42 -1.48 -2.74 -17.59
CA ILE A 42 -0.87 -2.58 -16.26
C ILE A 42 -1.79 -1.76 -15.35
N PHE A 43 -2.31 -0.64 -15.86
CA PHE A 43 -3.23 0.20 -15.09
C PHE A 43 -4.51 -0.54 -14.72
N TRP A 44 -5.11 -1.27 -15.67
CA TRP A 44 -6.28 -2.09 -15.40
C TRP A 44 -6.01 -3.12 -14.28
N ALA A 45 -4.91 -3.88 -14.37
CA ALA A 45 -4.53 -4.83 -13.33
C ALA A 45 -4.31 -4.17 -11.97
N TRP A 46 -3.61 -3.03 -11.92
CA TRP A 46 -3.41 -2.27 -10.68
C TRP A 46 -4.72 -1.81 -10.04
N THR A 47 -5.65 -1.28 -10.84
CA THR A 47 -6.97 -0.88 -10.33
C THR A 47 -7.77 -2.06 -9.81
N THR A 48 -7.74 -3.21 -10.50
CA THR A 48 -8.46 -4.43 -10.08
C THR A 48 -7.91 -4.96 -8.75
N VAL A 49 -6.58 -5.07 -8.58
CA VAL A 49 -6.01 -5.55 -7.30
C VAL A 49 -6.31 -4.59 -6.14
N GLN A 50 -6.33 -3.28 -6.39
CA GLN A 50 -6.69 -2.30 -5.36
C GLN A 50 -8.15 -2.40 -4.95
N GLN A 51 -9.07 -2.62 -5.90
CA GLN A 51 -10.48 -2.85 -5.56
C GLN A 51 -10.67 -4.17 -4.82
N ALA A 52 -9.97 -5.23 -5.23
CA ALA A 52 -10.03 -6.52 -4.56
C ALA A 52 -9.58 -6.44 -3.10
N ALA A 53 -8.44 -5.79 -2.84
CA ALA A 53 -7.94 -5.56 -1.48
C ALA A 53 -8.96 -4.78 -0.62
N ARG A 54 -9.64 -3.77 -1.20
CA ARG A 54 -10.67 -2.99 -0.51
C ARG A 54 -11.90 -3.83 -0.17
N GLU A 55 -12.34 -4.69 -1.08
CA GLU A 55 -13.50 -5.55 -0.86
C GLU A 55 -13.23 -6.62 0.21
N GLY A 56 -12.05 -7.26 0.14
CA GLY A 56 -11.57 -8.16 1.20
C GLY A 56 -11.53 -7.48 2.56
N ALA A 57 -10.96 -6.28 2.64
CA ALA A 57 -10.87 -5.53 3.89
C ALA A 57 -12.25 -5.16 4.45
N ARG A 58 -13.20 -4.73 3.59
CA ARG A 58 -14.60 -4.45 3.99
C ARG A 58 -15.29 -5.65 4.60
N TYR A 59 -15.14 -6.81 3.97
CA TYR A 59 -15.69 -8.05 4.50
C TYR A 59 -15.05 -8.41 5.84
N ALA A 60 -13.72 -8.27 5.95
CA ALA A 60 -12.97 -8.67 7.13
C ALA A 60 -13.31 -7.86 8.39
N ILE A 61 -13.64 -6.56 8.23
CA ILE A 61 -14.06 -5.69 9.33
C ILE A 61 -15.24 -6.29 10.09
N THR A 62 -16.16 -6.97 9.39
CA THR A 62 -17.41 -7.47 9.98
C THR A 62 -17.19 -8.55 11.04
N GLY A 63 -15.99 -9.14 11.10
CA GLY A 63 -15.75 -10.31 11.93
C GLY A 63 -16.46 -11.57 11.48
N GLY A 64 -17.33 -11.47 10.49
CA GLY A 64 -18.06 -12.58 9.91
C GLY A 64 -17.11 -13.55 9.23
N PHE A 65 -17.50 -14.81 9.20
CA PHE A 65 -16.85 -15.84 8.41
C PHE A 65 -17.89 -16.84 7.94
N GLU A 66 -17.62 -17.43 6.78
CA GLU A 66 -18.48 -18.45 6.21
C GLU A 66 -18.20 -19.82 6.88
N PRO A 67 -19.21 -20.48 7.49
CA PRO A 67 -19.02 -21.78 8.13
C PRO A 67 -18.58 -22.89 7.19
N THR A 68 -18.88 -22.76 5.89
CA THR A 68 -18.57 -23.78 4.88
C THR A 68 -17.19 -23.63 4.23
N CYS A 69 -16.41 -22.59 4.58
CA CYS A 69 -15.07 -22.30 4.07
C CYS A 69 -14.97 -22.29 2.54
N ASN A 70 -15.09 -21.11 1.94
CA ASN A 70 -15.20 -20.91 0.49
C ASN A 70 -13.89 -21.03 -0.31
N THR A 71 -12.73 -21.22 0.34
CA THR A 71 -11.44 -21.32 -0.36
C THR A 71 -11.11 -22.73 -0.86
N ILE A 72 -11.96 -23.71 -0.59
CA ILE A 72 -11.74 -25.11 -1.02
C ILE A 72 -11.70 -25.27 -2.55
N ASP A 73 -12.40 -24.39 -3.27
CA ASP A 73 -12.44 -24.37 -4.73
C ASP A 73 -11.23 -23.64 -5.34
N ILE A 74 -10.35 -23.06 -4.52
CA ILE A 74 -9.13 -22.37 -4.94
C ILE A 74 -7.94 -23.23 -4.49
N PRO A 75 -7.34 -24.03 -5.39
CA PRO A 75 -6.29 -24.98 -5.01
C PRO A 75 -5.15 -24.34 -4.20
N LYS A 76 -4.76 -23.12 -4.57
CA LYS A 76 -3.74 -22.32 -3.91
C LYS A 76 -4.00 -22.02 -2.42
N TYR A 77 -5.24 -22.02 -1.95
CA TYR A 77 -5.62 -21.69 -0.55
C TYR A 77 -6.51 -22.76 0.10
N ALA A 78 -6.47 -23.98 -0.41
CA ALA A 78 -7.37 -25.05 0.02
C ALA A 78 -7.07 -25.57 1.44
N ASP A 79 -5.84 -25.41 1.92
CA ASP A 79 -5.41 -25.87 3.25
C ASP A 79 -5.97 -25.01 4.40
N LEU A 80 -6.33 -23.75 4.13
CA LEU A 80 -6.86 -22.80 5.12
C LEU A 80 -8.19 -23.26 5.71
N CYS A 81 -8.86 -24.23 5.07
CA CYS A 81 -10.07 -24.86 5.58
C CYS A 81 -9.81 -26.02 6.55
N SER A 82 -8.55 -26.37 6.82
CA SER A 82 -8.19 -27.49 7.70
C SER A 82 -8.36 -27.20 9.19
N SER A 83 -8.37 -25.93 9.60
CA SER A 83 -8.52 -25.51 10.99
C SER A 83 -9.66 -24.51 11.17
N ASN A 84 -10.31 -24.51 12.34
CA ASN A 84 -11.38 -23.55 12.63
C ASN A 84 -10.86 -22.12 12.81
N GLU A 85 -9.60 -21.96 13.24
CA GLU A 85 -8.96 -20.66 13.47
C GLU A 85 -8.71 -19.91 12.16
N LEU A 86 -8.53 -20.65 11.06
CA LEU A 86 -8.28 -20.12 9.73
C LEU A 86 -9.55 -19.84 8.91
N ARG A 87 -10.75 -20.15 9.43
CA ARG A 87 -12.03 -19.93 8.72
C ARG A 87 -12.30 -18.47 8.40
N ARG A 88 -11.97 -17.58 9.34
CA ARG A 88 -12.15 -16.15 9.17
C ARG A 88 -11.20 -15.57 8.12
N PRO A 89 -9.87 -15.73 8.24
CA PRO A 89 -8.96 -15.28 7.19
C PRO A 89 -9.21 -15.96 5.83
N SER A 90 -9.62 -17.24 5.79
CA SER A 90 -9.97 -17.90 4.53
C SER A 90 -11.17 -17.24 3.85
N SER A 91 -12.24 -16.92 4.60
CA SER A 91 -13.40 -16.23 4.03
C SER A 91 -13.04 -14.84 3.45
N VAL A 92 -12.12 -14.11 4.07
CA VAL A 92 -11.56 -12.85 3.54
C VAL A 92 -10.81 -13.08 2.23
N ILE A 93 -9.97 -14.12 2.18
CA ILE A 93 -9.22 -14.49 0.98
C ILE A 93 -10.19 -14.89 -0.15
N GLY A 94 -11.23 -15.66 0.14
CA GLY A 94 -12.24 -16.06 -0.84
C GLY A 94 -12.99 -14.87 -1.43
N VAL A 95 -13.42 -13.91 -0.60
CA VAL A 95 -14.06 -12.67 -1.09
C VAL A 95 -13.10 -11.84 -1.93
N THR A 96 -11.85 -11.72 -1.49
CA THR A 96 -10.80 -11.01 -2.24
C THR A 96 -10.53 -11.67 -3.59
N HIS A 97 -10.49 -13.00 -3.64
CA HIS A 97 -10.28 -13.77 -4.87
C HIS A 97 -11.42 -13.55 -5.87
N VAL A 98 -12.69 -13.58 -5.41
CA VAL A 98 -13.84 -13.26 -6.28
C VAL A 98 -13.74 -11.85 -6.83
N ALA A 99 -13.25 -10.89 -6.03
CA ALA A 99 -13.04 -9.52 -6.47
C ALA A 99 -11.85 -9.34 -7.45
N LEU A 100 -10.97 -10.33 -7.59
CA LEU A 100 -9.95 -10.40 -8.64
C LEU A 100 -10.47 -10.94 -9.97
N SER A 101 -11.75 -11.31 -10.04
CA SER A 101 -12.37 -11.79 -11.27
C SER A 101 -12.12 -10.81 -12.43
N GLY A 102 -11.79 -11.39 -13.59
CA GLY A 102 -11.40 -10.65 -14.78
C GLY A 102 -9.90 -10.70 -15.05
N LEU A 103 -9.04 -10.81 -14.02
CA LEU A 103 -7.62 -11.08 -14.24
C LEU A 103 -7.40 -12.58 -14.50
N PRO A 104 -6.52 -12.95 -15.44
CA PRO A 104 -6.00 -14.32 -15.50
C PRO A 104 -5.15 -14.57 -14.26
N LEU A 105 -5.49 -15.61 -13.50
CA LEU A 105 -4.86 -15.99 -12.24
C LEU A 105 -4.23 -17.37 -12.37
N ASN A 106 -3.04 -17.55 -11.79
CA ASN A 106 -2.39 -18.85 -11.65
C ASN A 106 -2.70 -19.46 -10.27
N ASP A 107 -3.68 -20.37 -10.22
CA ASP A 107 -4.13 -21.03 -8.99
C ASP A 107 -3.29 -22.28 -8.60
N ALA A 108 -2.16 -22.50 -9.26
CA ALA A 108 -1.29 -23.62 -8.92
C ALA A 108 -0.74 -23.48 -7.49
N VAL A 109 -0.77 -24.59 -6.74
CA VAL A 109 -0.34 -24.66 -5.33
C VAL A 109 1.16 -24.36 -5.18
N ASP A 110 1.95 -24.74 -6.18
CA ASP A 110 3.40 -24.57 -6.27
C ASP A 110 3.80 -23.30 -7.03
N SER A 111 2.85 -22.41 -7.33
CA SER A 111 3.15 -21.15 -8.03
C SER A 111 4.14 -20.30 -7.24
N ILE A 112 5.21 -19.88 -7.90
CA ILE A 112 6.25 -18.99 -7.35
C ILE A 112 6.11 -17.60 -7.96
N PHE A 113 6.70 -16.60 -7.29
CA PHE A 113 6.64 -15.20 -7.74
C PHE A 113 7.09 -15.02 -9.20
N GLU A 114 8.00 -15.83 -9.73
CA GLU A 114 8.45 -15.69 -11.12
C GLU A 114 7.49 -16.22 -12.18
N ASP A 115 6.43 -16.94 -11.79
CA ASP A 115 5.49 -17.54 -12.71
C ASP A 115 4.58 -16.50 -13.40
N GLU A 116 4.13 -16.84 -14.60
CA GLU A 116 3.14 -16.04 -15.33
C GLU A 116 1.82 -16.03 -14.56
N TYR A 117 1.15 -14.87 -14.52
CA TYR A 117 -0.11 -14.67 -13.81
C TYR A 117 -0.05 -14.98 -12.31
N TYR A 118 1.15 -14.96 -11.72
CA TYR A 118 1.31 -15.14 -10.28
C TYR A 118 0.52 -14.08 -9.52
N TYR A 119 -0.20 -14.53 -8.51
CA TYR A 119 -0.89 -13.66 -7.57
C TYR A 119 -0.74 -14.19 -6.15
N ASN A 120 -0.79 -13.31 -5.15
CA ASN A 120 -0.80 -13.68 -3.75
C ASN A 120 -1.75 -12.77 -2.98
N ILE A 121 -2.57 -13.36 -2.11
CA ILE A 121 -3.49 -12.65 -1.23
C ILE A 121 -3.01 -12.89 0.20
N GLU A 122 -2.62 -11.80 0.85
CA GLU A 122 -2.13 -11.83 2.22
C GLU A 122 -3.11 -11.10 3.13
N VAL A 123 -3.40 -11.72 4.27
CA VAL A 123 -4.27 -11.17 5.30
C VAL A 123 -3.51 -11.20 6.61
N PHE A 124 -3.19 -10.02 7.12
CA PHE A 124 -2.48 -9.83 8.38
C PHE A 124 -3.22 -8.84 9.25
N GLY A 125 -3.03 -8.96 10.56
CA GLY A 125 -3.77 -8.15 11.51
C GLY A 125 -3.12 -8.19 12.88
N VAL A 126 -3.60 -7.32 13.75
CA VAL A 126 -3.09 -7.19 15.11
C VAL A 126 -3.95 -8.00 16.07
N ASP A 127 -3.33 -8.79 16.94
CA ASP A 127 -4.03 -9.54 17.99
C ASP A 127 -4.41 -8.67 19.21
N GLN A 128 -4.97 -9.29 20.26
CA GLN A 128 -5.38 -8.56 21.46
C GLN A 128 -4.20 -7.97 22.24
N ASP A 129 -3.03 -8.60 22.12
CA ASP A 129 -1.78 -8.20 22.77
C ASP A 129 -1.00 -7.14 21.98
N GLY A 130 -1.51 -6.74 20.81
CA GLY A 130 -0.89 -5.74 19.96
C GLY A 130 0.19 -6.29 19.04
N GLN A 131 0.32 -7.62 18.91
CA GLN A 131 1.28 -8.26 18.00
C GLN A 131 0.69 -8.40 16.60
N LEU A 132 1.52 -8.18 15.58
CA LEU A 132 1.17 -8.45 14.19
C LEU A 132 1.25 -9.95 13.92
N ARG A 133 0.21 -10.50 13.29
CA ARG A 133 0.13 -11.89 12.86
C ARG A 133 -0.21 -11.96 11.37
N GLY A 134 0.21 -13.04 10.70
CA GLY A 134 0.00 -13.25 9.26
C GLY A 134 0.99 -12.53 8.35
N SER A 135 2.11 -12.03 8.87
CA SER A 135 3.17 -11.33 8.09
C SER A 135 4.47 -12.15 8.00
N GLY A 136 5.10 -12.14 6.82
CA GLY A 136 6.27 -12.97 6.46
C GLY A 136 5.80 -14.27 5.79
N LEU A 137 6.53 -14.92 4.87
CA LEU A 137 6.13 -16.26 4.40
C LEU A 137 7.37 -17.11 4.06
N GLN A 138 7.31 -18.41 4.38
CA GLN A 138 7.90 -19.45 3.53
C GLN A 138 6.91 -20.64 3.43
N PRO A 139 6.79 -21.32 2.27
CA PRO A 139 5.74 -22.27 1.88
C PRO A 139 5.43 -23.45 2.82
N PRO A 140 4.21 -24.04 2.71
CA PRO A 140 3.21 -23.75 1.66
C PRO A 140 2.33 -22.54 1.95
N TYR A 141 2.28 -22.11 3.21
CA TYR A 141 1.56 -20.95 3.68
C TYR A 141 2.43 -20.40 4.80
N GLY A 142 2.76 -19.12 4.80
CA GLY A 142 3.58 -18.54 5.86
C GLY A 142 2.88 -18.58 7.23
N PRO A 143 3.29 -17.76 8.21
CA PRO A 143 2.60 -17.74 9.49
C PRO A 143 1.11 -17.52 9.25
N ASP A 144 0.31 -18.35 9.90
CA ASP A 144 -1.13 -18.48 9.69
C ASP A 144 -1.79 -17.11 9.44
N PRO A 145 -2.51 -16.93 8.32
CA PRO A 145 -3.12 -15.65 8.02
C PRO A 145 -4.05 -15.26 9.16
N TYR A 146 -4.08 -13.97 9.49
CA TYR A 146 -4.79 -13.50 10.67
C TYR A 146 -5.60 -12.25 10.35
N ALA A 147 -6.92 -12.36 10.52
CA ALA A 147 -7.85 -11.28 10.18
C ALA A 147 -7.98 -10.20 11.29
N GLY A 148 -7.02 -10.10 12.21
CA GLY A 148 -7.02 -9.13 13.32
C GLY A 148 -8.02 -9.45 14.44
N ALA A 149 -7.75 -9.01 15.66
CA ALA A 149 -8.71 -9.05 16.76
C ALA A 149 -9.81 -7.97 16.59
N PRO A 150 -10.94 -8.05 17.34
CA PRO A 150 -11.94 -6.97 17.31
C PRO A 150 -11.32 -5.63 17.74
N GLU A 151 -11.79 -4.53 17.13
CA GLU A 151 -11.26 -3.17 17.33
C GLU A 151 -9.77 -2.98 16.97
N LYS A 152 -9.13 -4.00 16.39
CA LYS A 152 -7.75 -3.95 15.93
C LYS A 152 -7.67 -3.81 14.41
N PRO A 153 -6.58 -3.23 13.88
CA PRO A 153 -6.39 -3.11 12.45
C PRO A 153 -6.20 -4.48 11.78
N ILE A 154 -6.76 -4.59 10.58
CA ILE A 154 -6.50 -5.63 9.60
C ILE A 154 -5.98 -4.99 8.32
N VAL A 155 -5.06 -5.68 7.67
CA VAL A 155 -4.53 -5.33 6.37
C VAL A 155 -4.76 -6.48 5.41
N VAL A 156 -5.38 -6.14 4.27
CA VAL A 156 -5.51 -7.05 3.13
C VAL A 156 -4.60 -6.53 2.03
N ARG A 157 -3.70 -7.39 1.57
CA ARG A 157 -2.73 -7.09 0.52
C ARG A 157 -2.87 -8.10 -0.60
N VAL A 158 -2.90 -7.59 -1.82
CA VAL A 158 -2.94 -8.41 -3.03
C VAL A 158 -1.76 -8.01 -3.90
N THR A 159 -0.95 -8.99 -4.25
CA THR A 159 0.15 -8.85 -5.20
C THR A 159 -0.19 -9.62 -6.46
N TYR A 160 0.02 -9.03 -7.63
CA TYR A 160 -0.23 -9.66 -8.92
C TYR A 160 0.88 -9.34 -9.91
N ARG A 161 1.27 -10.29 -10.76
CA ARG A 161 2.24 -10.07 -11.82
C ARG A 161 1.57 -9.99 -13.18
N VAL A 162 1.69 -8.82 -13.79
CA VAL A 162 1.18 -8.54 -15.13
C VAL A 162 2.22 -8.98 -16.16
N PRO A 163 1.94 -9.95 -17.03
CA PRO A 163 2.87 -10.32 -18.09
C PRO A 163 2.83 -9.32 -19.23
N ILE A 164 4.02 -8.99 -19.73
CA ILE A 164 4.22 -8.09 -20.86
C ILE A 164 4.06 -8.87 -22.16
N ILE A 165 3.07 -8.48 -22.97
CA ILE A 165 2.73 -9.19 -24.22
C ILE A 165 3.50 -8.60 -25.42
N THR A 166 3.89 -7.33 -25.32
CA THR A 166 4.50 -6.62 -26.43
C THR A 166 5.93 -7.13 -26.74
N PRO A 167 6.25 -7.46 -28.01
CA PRO A 167 7.48 -8.17 -28.36
C PRO A 167 8.76 -7.36 -28.13
N PHE A 168 8.64 -6.03 -27.99
CA PHE A 168 9.77 -5.15 -27.71
C PHE A 168 10.14 -5.11 -26.23
N PHE A 169 9.17 -5.29 -25.32
CA PHE A 169 9.38 -5.17 -23.88
C PHE A 169 9.51 -6.53 -23.18
N SER A 170 8.79 -7.55 -23.67
CA SER A 170 8.82 -8.92 -23.11
C SER A 170 10.24 -9.53 -22.93
N PRO A 171 11.22 -9.33 -23.85
CA PRO A 171 12.57 -9.86 -23.68
C PRO A 171 13.41 -9.16 -22.60
N ILE A 172 13.06 -7.92 -22.23
CA ILE A 172 13.80 -7.10 -21.25
C ILE A 172 13.15 -7.21 -19.88
N LEU A 173 11.82 -7.18 -19.85
CA LEU A 173 11.01 -7.22 -18.65
C LEU A 173 9.81 -8.14 -18.91
N PRO A 174 9.85 -9.41 -18.45
CA PRO A 174 8.80 -10.38 -18.78
C PRO A 174 7.48 -10.09 -18.05
N SER A 175 7.55 -9.54 -16.84
CA SER A 175 6.36 -9.16 -16.06
C SER A 175 6.66 -7.99 -15.12
N ILE A 176 5.60 -7.32 -14.68
CA ILE A 176 5.65 -6.23 -13.70
C ILE A 176 4.74 -6.59 -12.51
N PRO A 177 5.26 -6.57 -11.27
CA PRO A 177 4.41 -6.74 -10.09
C PRO A 177 3.60 -5.46 -9.83
N VAL A 178 2.30 -5.61 -9.65
CA VAL A 178 1.39 -4.58 -9.15
C VAL A 178 0.83 -5.03 -7.81
N MET A 179 0.60 -4.07 -6.92
CA MET A 179 0.14 -4.35 -5.57
C MET A 179 -1.03 -3.45 -5.20
N GLY A 180 -2.03 -4.04 -4.56
CA GLY A 180 -3.13 -3.35 -3.90
C GLY A 180 -3.11 -3.64 -2.41
N GLN A 181 -3.27 -2.62 -1.57
CA GLN A 181 -3.33 -2.79 -0.12
C GLN A 181 -4.43 -1.92 0.47
N THR A 182 -5.14 -2.44 1.46
CA THR A 182 -6.11 -1.70 2.24
C THR A 182 -6.00 -2.08 3.72
N THR A 183 -6.00 -1.07 4.58
CA THR A 183 -5.96 -1.23 6.04
C THR A 183 -7.23 -0.64 6.64
N LEU A 184 -7.91 -1.40 7.50
CA LEU A 184 -9.13 -0.98 8.18
C LEU A 184 -9.14 -1.51 9.62
N ASN A 185 -9.92 -0.89 10.51
CA ASN A 185 -10.09 -1.39 11.86
C ASN A 185 -11.31 -2.30 11.92
N ASN A 186 -11.15 -3.47 12.53
CA ASN A 186 -12.25 -4.41 12.75
C ASN A 186 -13.32 -3.81 13.66
N GLU A 187 -14.56 -4.22 13.45
CA GLU A 187 -15.66 -3.87 14.34
C GLU A 187 -15.61 -4.71 15.64
N GLN A 188 -16.41 -4.31 16.62
CA GLN A 188 -16.59 -5.13 17.81
C GLN A 188 -17.42 -6.36 17.45
N PHE A 189 -16.81 -7.54 17.57
CA PHE A 189 -17.50 -8.79 17.25
C PHE A 189 -18.47 -9.18 18.37
N GLY A 190 -19.68 -9.62 17.99
CA GLY A 190 -20.63 -10.23 18.93
C GLY A 190 -21.58 -9.28 19.67
N GLN A 191 -21.58 -7.97 19.40
CA GLN A 191 -22.51 -7.03 20.08
C GLN A 191 -23.98 -7.15 19.60
N LEU A 192 -24.25 -7.92 18.54
CA LEU A 192 -25.61 -8.28 18.09
C LEU A 192 -25.85 -9.80 18.01
N GLY A 193 -24.93 -10.60 18.58
CA GLY A 193 -24.95 -12.07 18.51
C GLY A 193 -25.01 -12.72 19.88
N GLY A 194 -25.98 -12.32 20.71
CA GLY A 194 -26.28 -13.04 21.94
C GLY A 194 -26.89 -14.40 21.62
N THR A 195 -26.43 -15.47 22.28
CA THR A 195 -27.13 -16.76 22.37
C THR A 195 -28.37 -16.61 23.25
N GLY A 196 -29.31 -15.75 22.86
CA GLY A 196 -30.53 -15.44 23.60
C GLY A 196 -31.38 -14.42 22.88
N GLN A 197 -32.66 -14.74 22.74
CA GLN A 197 -33.70 -13.93 22.09
C GLN A 197 -33.71 -12.46 22.56
N SER A 198 -33.18 -11.55 21.76
CA SER A 198 -33.65 -10.15 21.60
C SER A 198 -32.92 -9.50 20.44
N ALA A 199 -33.29 -9.93 19.24
CA ALA A 199 -32.94 -9.25 18.01
C ALA A 199 -33.88 -8.03 17.83
N GLY A 200 -33.30 -6.86 17.52
CA GLY A 200 -33.99 -5.83 16.74
C GLY A 200 -35.04 -4.98 17.43
N VAL A 201 -34.77 -4.45 18.63
CA VAL A 201 -35.52 -3.27 19.08
C VAL A 201 -34.77 -2.01 18.62
N PRO A 202 -35.31 -1.21 17.69
CA PRO A 202 -34.70 0.08 17.36
C PRO A 202 -34.62 0.94 18.62
N PRO A 203 -33.59 1.79 18.76
CA PRO A 203 -33.48 2.69 19.91
C PRO A 203 -34.78 3.51 20.06
N PRO A 204 -35.28 3.72 21.29
CA PRO A 204 -36.48 4.50 21.49
C PRO A 204 -36.30 5.88 20.88
N ILE A 205 -37.20 6.21 19.96
CA ILE A 205 -37.26 7.49 19.26
C ILE A 205 -37.26 8.62 20.31
N PRO A 206 -36.33 9.58 20.25
CA PRO A 206 -36.39 10.75 21.12
C PRO A 206 -37.72 11.48 20.94
N ALA A 207 -38.32 11.94 22.04
CA ALA A 207 -39.55 12.72 21.97
C ALA A 207 -39.34 13.98 21.11
N LEU A 208 -40.34 14.28 20.27
CA LEU A 208 -40.33 15.43 19.37
C LEU A 208 -40.04 16.73 20.15
N PRO A 209 -39.04 17.54 19.75
CA PRO A 209 -38.73 18.77 20.48
C PRO A 209 -39.89 19.76 20.38
N THR A 210 -40.30 20.28 21.54
CA THR A 210 -41.24 21.40 21.65
C THR A 210 -40.55 22.67 21.11
N PRO A 211 -41.20 23.51 20.27
CA PRO A 211 -40.57 24.72 19.74
C PRO A 211 -40.13 25.65 20.87
N GLY A 212 -38.82 25.84 20.99
CA GLY A 212 -38.21 26.89 21.82
C GLY A 212 -38.14 28.22 21.07
N PRO A 213 -38.15 29.37 21.78
CA PRO A 213 -38.19 30.69 21.17
C PRO A 213 -36.91 31.07 20.41
N THR A 214 -37.13 31.86 19.36
CA THR A 214 -36.24 32.40 18.32
C THR A 214 -34.85 32.87 18.78
N PRO A 215 -33.77 32.60 18.00
CA PRO A 215 -32.42 33.07 18.29
C PRO A 215 -32.21 34.57 17.98
N THR A 216 -31.31 35.20 18.75
CA THR A 216 -30.77 36.57 18.52
C THR A 216 -29.32 36.45 18.06
N ASP A 217 -28.96 37.27 17.06
CA ASP A 217 -27.65 37.32 16.40
C ASP A 217 -26.50 37.79 17.31
N THR A 218 -25.30 37.25 17.13
CA THR A 218 -24.03 37.89 17.55
C THR A 218 -22.86 37.43 16.65
N PRO A 219 -21.93 38.33 16.25
CA PRO A 219 -21.20 38.24 14.99
C PRO A 219 -19.80 37.56 15.00
N THR A 220 -19.40 37.22 13.77
CA THR A 220 -18.15 36.62 13.25
C THR A 220 -16.88 37.50 13.38
N PRO A 221 -15.68 36.89 13.54
CA PRO A 221 -14.42 37.49 13.11
C PRO A 221 -13.72 36.83 11.90
N THR A 222 -12.98 37.67 11.17
CA THR A 222 -12.34 37.59 9.83
C THR A 222 -11.01 36.80 9.76
N PRO A 223 -10.59 36.25 8.59
CA PRO A 223 -9.34 35.49 8.43
C PRO A 223 -8.12 36.32 7.94
N GLY A 224 -6.90 35.84 8.25
CA GLY A 224 -5.61 36.40 7.80
C GLY A 224 -4.78 35.43 6.91
N PRO A 225 -3.80 35.94 6.12
CA PRO A 225 -3.33 35.32 4.87
C PRO A 225 -2.13 34.37 4.93
N THR A 226 -2.05 33.54 3.89
CA THR A 226 -1.03 32.56 3.47
C THR A 226 0.34 33.15 3.10
N SER A 227 1.41 32.36 3.25
CA SER A 227 2.63 32.48 2.43
C SER A 227 3.22 31.12 2.05
N THR A 228 3.54 31.00 0.76
CA THR A 228 4.23 29.89 0.07
C THR A 228 5.74 30.19 -0.05
N SER A 229 6.59 29.15 -0.04
CA SER A 229 7.89 29.19 -0.72
C SER A 229 8.36 27.81 -1.16
N THR A 230 9.05 27.80 -2.30
CA THR A 230 9.52 26.66 -3.11
C THR A 230 11.05 26.61 -3.17
N SER A 231 11.59 25.45 -3.61
CA SER A 231 12.89 25.21 -4.32
C SER A 231 14.04 24.66 -3.42
N THR A 232 15.05 23.86 -3.81
CA THR A 232 15.68 23.40 -5.09
C THR A 232 16.60 22.16 -4.82
N GLN A 233 17.05 21.47 -5.88
CA GLN A 233 17.75 20.17 -6.03
C GLN A 233 19.28 20.03 -5.66
N THR A 234 19.65 18.82 -5.21
CA THR A 234 20.78 17.86 -5.55
C THR A 234 22.27 18.30 -5.67
N PRO A 235 23.24 17.48 -5.16
CA PRO A 235 24.07 16.62 -6.04
C PRO A 235 24.42 15.20 -5.49
N SER A 236 24.87 14.35 -6.41
CA SER A 236 25.19 12.90 -6.31
C SER A 236 26.67 12.62 -5.94
N LEU A 237 26.95 11.54 -5.19
CA LEU A 237 28.27 10.89 -5.10
C LEU A 237 28.20 9.35 -4.99
N THR A 238 29.03 8.70 -5.82
CA THR A 238 29.75 7.40 -5.74
C THR A 238 29.10 6.16 -5.08
N PRO A 239 29.04 4.99 -5.76
CA PRO A 239 28.49 3.75 -5.18
C PRO A 239 29.45 3.16 -4.12
N VAL A 240 29.16 3.49 -2.87
CA VAL A 240 29.49 2.69 -1.68
C VAL A 240 28.67 1.38 -1.80
N PRO A 241 29.17 0.21 -1.35
CA PRO A 241 28.33 -0.99 -1.22
C PRO A 241 27.00 -0.59 -0.58
N PRO A 242 25.84 -1.09 -1.07
CA PRO A 242 24.54 -0.58 -0.63
C PRO A 242 24.45 -0.73 0.89
N ALA A 243 24.66 0.38 1.59
CA ALA A 243 24.31 0.48 2.98
C ALA A 243 22.80 0.29 3.02
N CYS A 244 22.30 -0.48 3.98
CA CYS A 244 20.87 -0.65 4.22
C CYS A 244 20.42 0.49 5.12
N PRO A 245 20.00 1.66 4.59
CA PRO A 245 19.62 2.77 5.45
C PRO A 245 18.40 2.39 6.29
N VAL A 246 18.32 2.93 7.50
CA VAL A 246 17.10 2.80 8.30
C VAL A 246 15.97 3.52 7.58
N LEU A 247 14.83 2.85 7.39
CA LEU A 247 13.65 3.39 6.70
C LEU A 247 12.40 3.05 7.49
N TYR A 248 11.45 3.99 7.58
CA TYR A 248 10.13 3.70 8.13
C TYR A 248 9.34 2.82 7.16
N THR A 249 8.77 1.73 7.66
CA THR A 249 7.90 0.83 6.87
C THR A 249 6.41 1.16 7.04
N SER A 250 6.09 2.14 7.89
CA SER A 250 4.73 2.62 8.12
C SER A 250 4.69 4.13 8.37
N SER A 251 3.53 4.73 8.12
CA SER A 251 3.23 6.11 8.52
C SER A 251 2.91 6.19 10.01
N LEU A 252 3.47 7.17 10.71
CA LEU A 252 3.19 7.44 12.13
C LEU A 252 1.87 8.20 12.27
N VAL A 253 0.91 7.67 13.05
CA VAL A 253 -0.42 8.29 13.25
C VAL A 253 -0.62 8.62 14.73
N VAL A 254 -1.26 9.74 15.02
CA VAL A 254 -1.64 10.10 16.40
C VAL A 254 -2.51 9.02 17.02
N ALA A 255 -2.30 8.78 18.32
CA ALA A 255 -2.99 7.79 19.16
C ALA A 255 -2.52 6.33 19.02
N THR A 256 -1.69 6.00 18.02
CA THR A 256 -1.16 4.62 17.91
C THR A 256 0.20 4.42 18.57
N GLY A 257 1.03 5.47 18.65
CA GLY A 257 2.30 5.46 19.38
C GLY A 257 3.31 4.43 18.88
N PHE A 258 3.15 3.91 17.66
CA PHE A 258 4.00 2.89 17.10
C PHE A 258 4.84 3.39 15.93
N ALA A 259 6.04 2.87 15.80
CA ALA A 259 6.97 3.11 14.71
C ALA A 259 7.56 1.77 14.28
N SER A 260 7.56 1.51 12.98
CA SER A 260 8.22 0.35 12.39
C SER A 260 9.34 0.82 11.47
N VAL A 261 10.53 0.26 11.64
CA VAL A 261 11.69 0.58 10.80
C VAL A 261 12.41 -0.68 10.35
N THR A 262 12.96 -0.61 9.15
CA THR A 262 13.85 -1.62 8.55
C THR A 262 15.23 -1.03 8.37
N GLY A 263 16.33 -1.78 8.56
CA GLY A 263 17.70 -1.28 8.41
C GLY A 263 18.78 -2.35 8.59
N ASN A 264 20.06 -1.95 8.68
CA ASN A 264 21.18 -2.90 8.71
C ASN A 264 21.23 -3.81 9.95
N TRP A 265 21.46 -5.10 9.73
CA TRP A 265 21.43 -6.18 10.71
C TRP A 265 22.48 -7.27 10.43
N ASP A 266 23.33 -7.57 11.40
CA ASP A 266 24.30 -8.66 11.32
C ASP A 266 24.01 -9.75 12.37
N ALA A 267 23.38 -10.85 11.94
CA ALA A 267 23.03 -11.99 12.79
C ALA A 267 24.25 -12.77 13.35
N GLY A 268 25.44 -12.59 12.78
CA GLY A 268 26.65 -13.38 13.08
C GLY A 268 27.88 -12.58 13.53
N GLY A 269 27.75 -11.27 13.77
CA GLY A 269 28.88 -10.34 13.92
C GLY A 269 28.97 -9.64 15.27
N GLY A 270 28.57 -10.25 16.39
CA GLY A 270 28.86 -9.78 17.75
C GLY A 270 28.36 -8.38 18.16
N SER A 271 27.67 -7.63 17.29
CA SER A 271 27.19 -6.27 17.55
C SER A 271 25.68 -6.21 17.30
N SER A 272 24.87 -6.10 18.37
CA SER A 272 23.43 -5.91 18.24
C SER A 272 23.13 -4.52 17.67
N HIS A 273 22.62 -4.46 16.44
CA HIS A 273 22.17 -3.20 15.85
C HIS A 273 20.94 -2.70 16.58
N THR A 274 21.07 -1.51 17.17
CA THR A 274 20.03 -0.93 18.02
C THR A 274 19.56 0.37 17.40
N VAL A 275 18.24 0.54 17.32
CA VAL A 275 17.60 1.78 16.88
C VAL A 275 17.09 2.54 18.09
N THR A 276 17.46 3.81 18.18
CA THR A 276 16.89 4.74 19.14
C THR A 276 15.97 5.72 18.43
N PHE A 277 14.79 5.92 19.00
CA PHE A 277 13.77 6.85 18.53
C PHE A 277 13.85 8.12 19.36
N TYR A 278 13.91 9.26 18.68
CA TYR A 278 13.98 10.58 19.28
C TYR A 278 12.82 11.44 18.81
N ASP A 279 12.26 12.23 19.72
CA ASP A 279 11.42 13.36 19.35
C ASP A 279 12.31 14.56 19.04
N ILE A 280 12.18 15.11 17.83
CA ILE A 280 12.90 16.29 17.35
C ILE A 280 11.96 17.45 16.99
N THR A 281 10.71 17.42 17.49
CA THR A 281 9.63 18.35 17.10
C THR A 281 9.99 19.82 17.29
N ALA A 282 10.76 20.18 18.32
CA ALA A 282 11.16 21.57 18.58
C ALA A 282 12.47 21.98 17.88
N GLY A 283 12.93 21.21 16.88
CA GLY A 283 14.21 21.47 16.22
C GLY A 283 15.41 21.01 17.06
N ASP A 284 15.20 20.06 17.96
CA ASP A 284 16.21 19.54 18.89
C ASP A 284 17.24 18.60 18.24
N ASP A 285 17.22 18.47 16.91
CA ASP A 285 18.24 17.70 16.21
C ASP A 285 19.60 18.40 16.31
N PRO A 286 20.62 17.81 16.97
CA PRO A 286 21.94 18.42 17.13
C PRO A 286 22.68 18.59 15.80
N GLU A 287 22.28 17.92 14.72
CA GLU A 287 22.80 18.16 13.37
C GLU A 287 22.24 19.44 12.73
N VAL A 288 21.05 19.86 13.15
CA VAL A 288 20.35 21.05 12.62
C VAL A 288 20.52 22.25 13.54
N ASN A 289 20.51 22.05 14.86
CA ASN A 289 20.71 23.08 15.87
C ASN A 289 21.71 22.59 16.93
N PRO A 290 22.93 23.15 17.02
CA PRO A 290 24.00 22.67 17.91
C PRO A 290 23.73 22.86 19.42
N GLY A 291 22.54 23.37 19.80
CA GLY A 291 22.06 23.45 21.18
C GLY A 291 20.80 22.63 21.47
N GLY A 292 20.32 21.84 20.50
CA GLY A 292 19.13 20.99 20.63
C GLY A 292 19.37 19.80 21.55
N THR A 293 18.35 19.43 22.34
CA THR A 293 18.43 18.29 23.27
C THR A 293 17.51 17.18 22.80
N LEU A 294 18.07 16.07 22.32
CA LEU A 294 17.29 14.92 21.88
C LEU A 294 16.47 14.30 23.02
N VAL A 295 15.15 14.21 22.82
CA VAL A 295 14.24 13.53 23.76
C VAL A 295 14.10 12.07 23.33
N VAL A 296 14.63 11.14 24.12
CA VAL A 296 14.56 9.70 23.82
C VAL A 296 13.15 9.19 24.08
N LEU A 297 12.53 8.61 23.05
CA LEU A 297 11.19 8.00 23.12
C LEU A 297 11.25 6.48 23.36
N GLY A 298 12.35 5.85 22.99
CA GLY A 298 12.55 4.42 23.15
C GLY A 298 13.75 3.90 22.37
N THR A 299 14.25 2.73 22.77
CA THR A 299 15.39 2.05 22.15
C THR A 299 15.03 0.59 21.93
N LEU A 300 15.27 0.08 20.73
CA LEU A 300 15.00 -1.31 20.36
C LEU A 300 16.14 -1.91 19.57
N THR A 301 16.41 -3.19 19.78
CA THR A 301 17.29 -3.95 18.91
C THR A 301 16.54 -4.33 17.64
N MET A 302 17.21 -4.22 16.50
CA MET A 302 16.77 -4.89 15.29
C MET A 302 16.69 -6.39 15.53
N VAL A 303 15.85 -7.06 14.76
CA VAL A 303 15.69 -8.52 14.73
C VAL A 303 15.92 -8.92 13.27
N PRO A 304 16.46 -10.11 12.95
CA PRO A 304 16.64 -10.52 11.57
C PRO A 304 15.37 -10.31 10.76
N ASP A 305 15.50 -9.64 9.61
CA ASP A 305 14.39 -9.45 8.70
C ASP A 305 13.98 -10.83 8.18
N THR A 306 12.69 -11.13 8.34
CA THR A 306 12.08 -12.39 7.88
C THR A 306 11.41 -12.22 6.51
N GLY A 307 11.43 -11.00 5.95
CA GLY A 307 11.11 -10.67 4.57
C GLY A 307 12.36 -10.68 3.69
N GLY A 308 12.21 -11.11 2.43
CA GLY A 308 13.29 -11.11 1.45
C GLY A 308 13.75 -9.69 1.11
N ALA A 309 14.63 -9.12 1.92
CA ALA A 309 15.14 -7.77 1.77
C ALA A 309 15.92 -7.59 0.46
N ALA A 310 15.90 -6.36 -0.05
CA ALA A 310 16.67 -5.93 -1.23
C ALA A 310 18.20 -5.91 -0.99
N CYS A 311 18.65 -6.07 0.26
CA CYS A 311 20.05 -6.03 0.66
C CYS A 311 20.36 -7.15 1.68
N PRO A 312 21.57 -7.75 1.64
CA PRO A 312 21.98 -8.74 2.63
C PRO A 312 22.22 -8.08 4.00
N GLY A 313 21.71 -8.69 5.06
CA GLY A 313 21.87 -8.19 6.44
C GLY A 313 20.89 -7.06 6.78
N VAL A 314 19.60 -7.28 6.57
CA VAL A 314 18.53 -6.34 6.97
C VAL A 314 17.77 -6.90 8.16
N GLY A 315 17.30 -6.02 9.03
CA GLY A 315 16.54 -6.32 10.22
C GLY A 315 15.46 -5.29 10.49
N ASP A 316 14.39 -5.75 11.11
CA ASP A 316 13.20 -4.95 11.41
C ASP A 316 13.03 -4.78 12.91
N THR A 317 12.45 -3.66 13.31
CA THR A 317 12.04 -3.45 14.70
C THR A 317 10.82 -2.54 14.80
N PHE A 318 9.99 -2.81 15.81
CA PHE A 318 8.72 -2.14 16.02
C PHE A 318 8.57 -1.70 17.47
N THR A 319 8.23 -0.42 17.68
CA THR A 319 8.03 0.15 19.02
C THR A 319 6.60 0.05 19.48
N ASN A 320 6.41 -0.45 20.71
CA ASN A 320 5.11 -0.52 21.37
C ASN A 320 5.22 -0.16 22.87
N PRO A 321 4.53 0.90 23.34
CA PRO A 321 4.29 2.20 22.70
C PRO A 321 5.41 3.20 23.05
N LEU A 322 5.65 4.18 22.18
CA LEU A 322 6.60 5.28 22.41
C LEU A 322 6.16 6.12 23.62
N SER A 323 7.10 6.42 24.51
CA SER A 323 6.85 7.18 25.75
C SER A 323 7.74 8.41 25.80
N PRO A 324 7.20 9.64 25.93
CA PRO A 324 5.77 10.00 26.06
C PRO A 324 4.92 9.77 24.79
N LEU A 325 3.59 9.73 24.96
CA LEU A 325 2.62 9.51 23.87
C LEU A 325 2.70 10.63 22.81
N LEU A 326 2.81 10.24 21.54
CA LEU A 326 2.97 11.14 20.41
C LEU A 326 1.69 11.95 20.11
N ILE A 327 1.88 13.25 19.85
CA ILE A 327 0.82 14.20 19.46
C ILE A 327 0.99 14.53 17.96
N GLY A 328 -0.07 15.02 17.32
CA GLY A 328 -0.06 15.35 15.89
C GLY A 328 0.90 16.48 15.57
N GLY A 329 1.71 16.29 14.53
CA GLY A 329 2.74 17.24 14.13
C GLY A 329 4.12 16.97 14.73
N ASN A 330 4.26 15.99 15.63
CA ASN A 330 5.59 15.63 16.15
C ASN A 330 6.47 15.07 15.03
N THR A 331 7.77 15.37 15.04
CA THR A 331 8.74 14.81 14.10
C THR A 331 9.62 13.81 14.84
N ILE A 332 9.63 12.56 14.39
CA ILE A 332 10.35 11.46 15.02
C ILE A 332 11.55 11.13 14.17
N ARG A 333 12.71 10.98 14.81
CA ARG A 333 13.95 10.51 14.20
C ARG A 333 14.31 9.13 14.73
N ALA A 334 14.46 8.16 13.85
CA ALA A 334 15.07 6.87 14.17
C ALA A 334 16.55 6.92 13.80
N THR A 335 17.43 6.53 14.72
CA THR A 335 18.88 6.44 14.50
C THR A 335 19.38 5.06 14.84
N SER A 336 20.07 4.42 13.91
CA SER A 336 20.74 3.13 14.13
C SER A 336 22.19 3.32 14.58
N THR A 337 22.75 2.29 15.21
CA THR A 337 24.14 2.24 15.69
C THR A 337 25.20 2.40 14.59
N ASP A 338 24.83 2.21 13.32
CA ASP A 338 25.66 2.45 12.14
C ASP A 338 25.69 3.93 11.69
N GLY A 339 24.95 4.80 12.38
CA GLY A 339 24.82 6.22 12.06
C GLY A 339 23.77 6.53 10.99
N SER A 340 23.05 5.52 10.47
CA SER A 340 21.94 5.75 9.54
C SER A 340 20.74 6.31 10.29
N THR A 341 20.11 7.35 9.74
CA THR A 341 18.95 7.98 10.35
C THR A 341 17.83 8.23 9.36
N THR A 342 16.59 8.19 9.85
CA THR A 342 15.39 8.49 9.08
C THR A 342 14.41 9.27 9.94
N THR A 343 13.58 10.09 9.31
CA THR A 343 12.60 10.93 10.00
C THR A 343 11.20 10.71 9.45
N ALA A 344 10.21 10.75 10.32
CA ALA A 344 8.80 10.69 9.96
C ALA A 344 8.00 11.67 10.81
N ILE A 345 6.97 12.27 10.20
CA ILE A 345 6.06 13.20 10.87
C ILE A 345 4.83 12.42 11.34
N VAL A 346 4.45 12.62 12.60
CA VAL A 346 3.26 12.06 13.20
C VAL A 346 2.03 12.78 12.66
N GLN A 347 1.18 12.06 11.95
CA GLN A 347 -0.01 12.63 11.31
C GLN A 347 -1.12 12.89 12.33
N GLY A 348 -1.47 14.17 12.47
CA GLY A 348 -2.48 14.70 13.39
C GLY A 348 -3.93 14.42 12.98
N GLY A 349 -4.40 13.18 13.17
CA GLY A 349 -5.82 12.86 13.27
C GLY A 349 -6.63 12.68 11.97
N THR A 350 -7.69 11.88 12.13
CA THR A 350 -8.83 11.53 11.26
C THR A 350 -8.99 12.25 9.93
N ASP A 351 -9.11 11.45 8.85
CA ASP A 351 -9.55 11.90 7.53
C ASP A 351 -10.78 12.81 7.61
N THR A 352 -10.63 14.04 7.10
CA THR A 352 -11.76 14.94 6.84
C THR A 352 -12.60 14.34 5.71
N PRO A 353 -13.93 14.20 5.86
CA PRO A 353 -14.76 13.67 4.78
C PRO A 353 -14.74 14.61 3.58
N THR A 354 -14.28 14.09 2.44
CA THR A 354 -14.48 14.70 1.11
C THR A 354 -15.98 14.83 0.84
N PRO A 355 -16.49 15.99 0.34
CA PRO A 355 -17.92 16.22 0.20
C PRO A 355 -18.57 15.26 -0.81
N THR A 356 -19.66 14.63 -0.38
CA THR A 356 -20.57 13.85 -1.21
C THR A 356 -21.22 14.74 -2.29
N PRO A 357 -21.12 14.42 -3.59
CA PRO A 357 -21.91 15.12 -4.61
C PRO A 357 -23.40 14.84 -4.38
N THR A 358 -24.16 15.89 -4.10
CA THR A 358 -25.63 15.85 -3.97
C THR A 358 -26.26 15.56 -5.33
N SER A 359 -26.90 14.40 -5.48
CA SER A 359 -27.77 14.13 -6.62
C SER A 359 -29.10 14.88 -6.41
N THR A 360 -29.31 15.93 -7.21
CA THR A 360 -30.65 16.49 -7.42
C THR A 360 -31.37 15.57 -8.40
N THR A 361 -32.43 14.90 -7.96
CA THR A 361 -33.39 14.25 -8.85
C THR A 361 -34.35 15.32 -9.36
N THR A 362 -34.41 15.52 -10.67
CA THR A 362 -35.51 16.23 -11.33
C THR A 362 -36.19 15.24 -12.26
N PRO A 363 -37.54 15.22 -12.37
CA PRO A 363 -38.19 14.64 -13.54
C PRO A 363 -37.83 15.39 -14.83
#